data_AF-A0A392TXU6-F1
#
_entry.id   AF-A0A392TXU6-F1
#
_cell.length_a   1.000
_cell.length_b   1.000
_cell.length_c   1.000
_cell.angle_alpha   90.00
_cell.angle_beta   90.00
_cell.angle_gamma   90.00
#
_symmetry.space_group_name_H-M   'P 1'
#
loop_
_entity.id
_entity.type
_entity.pdbx_description
1 polymer ?
#
loop_
_entity_poly.entity_id
_entity_poly.type
_entity_poly.pdbx_seq_one_letter_code
_entity_poly.pdbx_strand_id
1 'polypeptide(L)' 'RIFGAMRCLDEHKVLLGGYVLHDEADHWWGNANQRLGAGGALITWARFKREFLTKYFLADERNRKVIEFMELKQGSMSVS' A
#
# COMPACT_ATOMS: atom_id res chain seq x y z
N ARG A 1 4.68 -3.17 11.57
CA ARG A 1 5.43 -3.44 12.82
C ARG A 1 6.80 -2.75 12.83
N ILE A 2 7.59 -2.82 11.74
CA ILE A 2 8.95 -2.24 11.68
C ILE A 2 9.00 -0.70 11.80
N PHE A 3 8.13 0.04 11.09
CA PHE A 3 8.07 1.50 11.20
C PHE A 3 7.59 2.00 12.58
N GLY A 4 6.79 1.19 13.29
CA GLY A 4 6.35 1.50 14.64
C GLY A 4 7.49 1.34 15.65
N ALA A 5 8.28 0.27 15.52
CA ALA A 5 9.45 0.01 16.35
C ALA A 5 10.52 1.11 16.19
N MET A 6 10.73 1.60 14.96
CA MET A 6 11.68 2.67 14.66
C MET A 6 11.13 4.09 14.93
N ARG A 7 9.88 4.22 15.39
CA ARG A 7 9.19 5.51 15.59
C ARG A 7 9.27 6.42 14.35
N CYS A 8 9.21 5.83 13.15
CA CYS A 8 9.32 6.59 11.91
C CYS A 8 8.17 7.59 11.79
N LEU A 9 8.52 8.84 11.45
CA LEU A 9 7.58 9.86 11.03
C LEU A 9 6.91 9.46 9.71
N ASP A 10 5.74 10.02 9.45
CA ASP A 10 4.97 9.69 8.27
C ASP A 10 5.70 10.06 6.97
N GLU A 11 6.44 11.17 6.96
CA GLU A 11 7.32 11.56 5.85
C GLU A 11 8.31 10.47 5.47
N HIS A 12 9.02 9.90 6.46
CA HIS A 12 9.98 8.82 6.23
C HIS A 12 9.30 7.56 5.69
N LYS A 13 8.09 7.25 6.16
CA LYS A 13 7.33 6.09 5.65
C LYS A 13 6.89 6.31 4.21
N VAL A 14 6.40 7.52 3.88
CA VAL A 14 5.98 7.86 2.52
C VAL A 14 7.17 7.86 1.56
N LEU A 15 8.32 8.40 1.99
CA LEU A 15 9.57 8.36 1.22
C LEU A 15 9.98 6.91 0.91
N LEU A 16 10.07 6.07 1.93
CA LEU A 16 10.45 4.66 1.76
C LEU A 16 9.42 3.88 0.95
N GLY A 17 8.13 4.16 1.15
CA GLY A 17 7.04 3.55 0.40
C GLY A 17 7.05 3.91 -1.08
N GLY A 18 7.42 5.14 -1.42
CA GLY A 18 7.64 5.55 -2.81
C GLY A 18 8.89 4.91 -3.42
N TYR A 19 10.00 4.85 -2.67
CA TYR A 19 11.27 4.30 -3.14
C TYR A 19 11.19 2.82 -3.57
N VAL A 20 10.31 2.03 -2.95
CA VAL A 20 10.15 0.61 -3.29
C VAL A 20 9.22 0.36 -4.49
N LEU A 21 8.60 1.41 -5.06
CA LEU A 21 7.77 1.29 -6.25
C LEU A 21 8.65 1.16 -7.49
N HIS A 22 8.14 0.49 -8.51
CA HIS A 22 8.82 0.31 -9.79
C HIS A 22 7.86 0.53 -10.96
N ASP A 23 8.43 0.77 -12.13
CA ASP A 23 7.73 0.90 -13.42
C ASP A 23 6.52 1.87 -13.36
N GLU A 24 5.33 1.39 -13.70
CA GLU A 24 4.09 2.18 -13.74
C GLU A 24 3.71 2.74 -12.36
N ALA A 25 4.05 2.03 -11.27
CA ALA A 25 3.76 2.47 -9.92
C ALA A 25 4.64 3.63 -9.47
N ASP A 26 5.92 3.64 -9.85
CA ASP A 26 6.82 4.77 -9.58
C ASP A 26 6.37 6.02 -10.34
N HIS A 27 6.10 5.88 -11.65
CA HIS A 27 5.63 7.00 -12.48
C HIS A 27 4.29 7.57 -12.00
N TRP A 28 3.33 6.71 -11.62
CA TRP A 28 2.08 7.15 -11.03
C TRP A 28 2.32 7.88 -9.69
N TRP A 29 3.17 7.33 -8.83
CA TRP A 29 3.42 7.91 -7.52
C TRP A 29 4.07 9.29 -7.63
N GLY A 30 4.99 9.52 -8.57
CA GLY A 30 5.55 10.85 -8.84
C GLY A 30 4.47 11.90 -9.11
N ASN A 31 3.51 11.59 -9.99
CA ASN A 31 2.38 12.46 -10.30
C ASN A 31 1.43 12.64 -9.11
N ALA A 32 1.10 11.56 -8.40
CA ALA A 32 0.25 11.62 -7.22
C ALA A 32 0.89 12.44 -6.11
N ASN A 33 2.18 12.22 -5.82
CA ASN A 33 2.94 12.94 -4.80
C ASN A 33 2.94 14.45 -5.06
N GLN A 34 3.18 14.88 -6.30
CA GLN A 34 3.13 16.29 -6.68
C GLN A 34 1.74 16.90 -6.45
N ARG A 35 0.68 16.21 -6.88
CA ARG A 35 -0.71 16.68 -6.72
C ARG A 35 -1.14 16.73 -5.25
N LEU A 36 -0.78 15.72 -4.46
CA LEU A 36 -1.19 15.58 -3.07
C LEU A 36 -0.39 16.49 -2.13
N GLY A 37 0.85 16.81 -2.49
CA GLY A 37 1.75 17.73 -1.78
C GLY A 37 1.64 19.19 -2.23
N ALA A 38 0.77 19.50 -3.19
CA ALA A 38 0.54 20.88 -3.64
C ALA A 38 0.23 21.81 -2.46
N GLY A 39 0.84 23.00 -2.45
CA GLY A 39 0.69 23.96 -1.35
C GLY A 39 1.45 23.61 -0.07
N GLY A 40 2.43 22.69 -0.13
CA GLY A 40 3.24 22.27 1.02
C GLY A 40 2.51 21.29 1.95
N ALA A 41 1.44 20.67 1.48
CA ALA A 41 0.66 19.73 2.27
C ALA A 41 1.47 18.46 2.58
N LEU A 42 1.53 18.09 3.85
CA LEU A 42 2.17 16.84 4.26
C LEU A 42 1.33 15.64 3.82
N ILE A 43 1.96 14.70 3.13
CA ILE A 43 1.34 13.41 2.84
C ILE A 43 1.57 12.47 4.01
N THR A 44 0.48 12.08 4.66
CA THR A 44 0.54 11.08 5.74
C THR A 44 0.68 9.67 5.16
N TRP A 45 1.23 8.75 5.96
CA TRP A 45 1.35 7.35 5.56
C TRP A 45 -0.02 6.70 5.30
N ALA A 46 -1.03 7.12 6.06
CA ALA A 46 -2.41 6.69 5.85
C ALA A 46 -2.94 7.11 4.47
N ARG A 47 -2.63 8.35 4.04
CA ARG A 47 -3.03 8.86 2.72
C ARG A 47 -2.33 8.12 1.60
N PHE A 48 -1.00 7.94 1.68
CA PHE A 48 -0.24 7.13 0.72
C PHE A 48 -0.88 5.74 0.50
N LYS A 49 -1.10 4.99 1.59
CA LYS A 49 -1.69 3.64 1.51
C LYS A 49 -3.07 3.64 0.87
N ARG A 50 -3.90 4.64 1.18
CA ARG A 50 -5.24 4.73 0.60
C ARG A 50 -5.18 4.93 -0.91
N GLU A 51 -4.39 5.89 -1.39
CA GLU A 51 -4.27 6.15 -2.83
C GLU A 51 -3.67 4.93 -3.56
N PHE A 52 -2.63 4.32 -2.99
CA PHE A 52 -1.99 3.12 -3.54
C PHE A 52 -2.97 1.94 -3.65
N LEU A 53 -3.67 1.62 -2.56
CA LEU A 53 -4.63 0.51 -2.54
C LEU A 53 -5.83 0.80 -3.44
N THR A 54 -6.30 2.04 -3.54
CA THR A 54 -7.39 2.39 -4.45
C THR A 54 -7.01 2.17 -5.91
N LYS A 55 -5.77 2.48 -6.31
CA LYS A 55 -5.33 2.30 -7.69
C LYS A 55 -5.00 0.85 -8.04
N TYR A 56 -4.28 0.16 -7.16
CA TYR A 56 -3.66 -1.14 -7.48
C TYR A 56 -4.37 -2.35 -6.88
N PHE A 57 -5.23 -2.15 -5.91
CA PHE A 57 -5.97 -3.22 -5.24
C PHE A 57 -7.44 -2.84 -5.21
N LEU A 58 -8.09 -2.90 -6.37
CA LEU A 58 -9.50 -2.52 -6.50
C LEU A 58 -10.36 -3.31 -5.51
N ALA A 59 -11.48 -2.73 -5.10
CA ALA A 59 -12.36 -3.35 -4.11
C ALA A 59 -12.76 -4.78 -4.52
N ASP A 60 -12.96 -5.02 -5.81
CA ASP A 60 -13.34 -6.32 -6.35
C ASP A 60 -12.22 -7.36 -6.23
N GLU A 61 -10.95 -6.98 -6.45
CA GLU A 61 -9.82 -7.88 -6.26
C GLU A 61 -9.62 -8.23 -4.78
N ARG A 62 -9.83 -7.25 -3.89
CA ARG A 62 -9.81 -7.50 -2.44
C ARG A 62 -10.96 -8.43 -2.03
N ASN A 63 -12.17 -8.19 -2.53
CA ASN A 63 -13.33 -9.04 -2.26
C ASN A 63 -13.11 -10.46 -2.79
N ARG A 64 -12.53 -10.61 -3.98
CA ARG A 64 -12.16 -11.92 -4.54
C ARG A 64 -11.17 -12.66 -3.66
N LYS A 65 -10.14 -11.96 -3.14
CA LYS A 65 -9.17 -12.56 -2.21
C LYS A 65 -9.80 -12.95 -0.87
N VAL A 66 -10.77 -12.18 -0.39
CA VAL A 66 -11.55 -12.54 0.82
C VAL A 66 -12.37 -13.81 0.58
N ILE A 67 -13.06 -13.91 -0.56
CA ILE A 67 -13.82 -15.10 -0.93
C ILE A 67 -12.88 -16.32 -1.04
N GLU A 68 -11.77 -16.18 -1.78
CA GLU A 68 -10.74 -17.24 -1.91
C GLU A 68 -10.23 -17.71 -0.55
N PHE A 69 -10.02 -16.79 0.39
CA PHE A 69 -9.62 -17.12 1.76
C PHE A 69 -10.74 -17.82 2.56
N MET A 70 -12.00 -17.39 2.42
CA MET A 70 -13.14 -18.03 3.08
C MET A 70 -13.40 -19.44 2.57
N GLU A 71 -13.17 -19.67 1.27
CA GLU A 71 -13.33 -20.97 0.62
C GLU A 71 -12.11 -21.88 0.80
N LEU A 72 -11.01 -21.35 1.35
CA LEU A 72 -9.78 -22.10 1.57
C LEU A 72 -10.03 -23.25 2.56
N LYS A 73 -9.96 -24.49 2.07
CA LYS A 73 -10.00 -25.70 2.90
C LYS A 73 -8.63 -26.35 2.89
N GLN A 74 -8.12 -26.65 4.09
CA GLN A 74 -6.81 -27.31 4.27
C GLN A 74 -6.71 -28.66 3.54
N GLY A 75 -7.81 -29.41 3.43
CA GLY A 75 -7.81 -30.72 2.76
C GLY A 75 -6.74 -31.67 3.34
N SER A 76 -5.99 -32.34 2.48
CA SER A 76 -4.81 -33.15 2.83
C SER A 76 -3.49 -32.39 2.78
N MET A 77 -3.53 -31.05 2.71
CA MET A 77 -2.30 -30.24 2.67
C MET A 77 -1.62 -30.29 4.04
N SER A 78 -0.39 -30.77 4.08
CA SER A 78 0.44 -30.70 5.28
C SER A 78 0.87 -29.26 5.52
N VAL A 79 0.62 -28.76 6.72
CA VAL A 79 1.23 -27.53 7.22
C VAL A 79 2.45 -27.97 8.03
N SER A 80 3.62 -27.96 7.40
CA SER A 80 4.91 -28.27 8.00
C SER A 80 5.75 -27.02 8.17
#